data_AF-A0A3N9Y0F5-F1
#
_entry.id   AF-A0A3N9Y0F5-F1
#
_cell.length_a   1.000
_cell.length_b   1.000
_cell.length_c   1.000
_cell.angle_alpha   90.00
_cell.angle_beta   90.00
_cell.angle_gamma   90.00
#
_symmetry.space_group_name_H-M   'P 1'
#
loop_
_entity.id
_entity.type
_entity.pdbx_description
1 polymer ?
#
loop_
_entity_poly.entity_id
_entity_poly.type
_entity_poly.pdbx_seq_one_letter_code
_entity_poly.pdbx_strand_id
1 'polypeptide(L)'
;MASFLDLLAVSPDLLALGEPTHGESAFLQLRNEAFMSLTEHGYRSIAVESDRAAGLIADAFVQGVADVTLDNALAEGFSHGFGAAPANRDLLLRMREWNAGRPVTERLTFHGFDAPVELESAPSPRRHLNQVCHFLDLDRSAEIDDLIGDEALWNDTAAIWEPGRSVGRSTDAQRLRVLADDLVTELYLRAPWKSAGWQAAFVHATAAVALLRYHAAAAAPLAQEERFARLAAVRDALMAENLLAIRSAEAHRGPTLVFAHNTHLQRQQSMMTLASMQVSWAGAGAIVASLLGDRYAVIAGSLGASPALGIGPPAPATYEGRLQQDTSLPRYLPTSDIAAAEQRTHDYRYFPLDRTIIEHADAILHIPTGVDAAVLAERIVALPDVEQVVASEENGSPEAAWGDRFFFVGPDRRQPFATIVEHDVPGFDEAAQLDRPGVFRLNLDLGRAEFERRFGFPPKAFEEHRHEFDFARLDTLVPHPGYAQHGFAGIVMPGPQLLPEIDGLLAIAHGRAVDRRERAARRATQPEPEA
;
A
#
# COMPACT_ATOMS: atom_id res chain seq x y z
N MET A 1 -11.21 10.48 -18.80
CA MET A 1 -9.99 11.00 -18.18
C MET A 1 -8.84 10.56 -19.05
N ALA A 2 -7.84 11.42 -19.30
CA ALA A 2 -6.59 10.93 -19.89
C ALA A 2 -6.04 9.84 -18.97
N SER A 3 -5.68 8.69 -19.53
CA SER A 3 -4.98 7.67 -18.76
C SER A 3 -3.63 8.27 -18.35
N PHE A 4 -3.12 8.02 -17.15
CA PHE A 4 -1.75 8.48 -16.84
C PHE A 4 -0.72 7.85 -17.79
N LEU A 5 -1.08 6.77 -18.50
CA LEU A 5 -0.30 6.23 -19.61
C LEU A 5 -0.14 7.22 -20.77
N ASP A 6 -1.10 8.13 -20.98
CA ASP A 6 -1.02 9.19 -22.00
C ASP A 6 0.07 10.23 -21.65
N LEU A 7 0.54 10.26 -20.39
CA LEU A 7 1.66 11.10 -19.97
C LEU A 7 3.02 10.50 -20.35
N LEU A 8 3.06 9.20 -20.69
CA LEU A 8 4.30 8.49 -20.98
C LEU A 8 4.59 8.56 -22.48
N ALA A 9 5.82 8.94 -22.83
CA ALA A 9 6.25 9.05 -24.22
C ALA A 9 6.29 7.67 -24.94
N VAL A 10 6.58 6.61 -24.19
CA VAL A 10 6.67 5.22 -24.66
C VAL A 10 5.95 4.34 -23.65
N SER A 11 5.28 3.29 -24.13
CA SER A 11 4.69 2.28 -23.26
C SER A 11 5.81 1.47 -22.58
N PRO A 12 5.96 1.54 -21.25
CA PRO A 12 7.06 0.86 -20.56
C PRO A 12 6.75 -0.62 -20.33
N ASP A 13 7.81 -1.44 -20.28
CA ASP A 13 7.71 -2.84 -19.80
C ASP A 13 7.60 -2.89 -18.26
N LEU A 14 8.21 -1.90 -17.58
CA LEU A 14 8.17 -1.67 -16.14
C LEU A 14 7.73 -0.23 -15.86
N LEU A 15 6.55 -0.07 -15.29
CA LEU A 15 6.08 1.23 -14.81
C LEU A 15 6.26 1.29 -13.29
N ALA A 16 7.11 2.20 -12.83
CA ALA A 16 7.35 2.43 -11.42
C ALA A 16 6.48 3.58 -10.90
N LEU A 17 5.75 3.33 -9.82
CA LEU A 17 4.95 4.31 -9.09
C LEU A 17 5.53 4.46 -7.68
N GLY A 18 6.02 5.66 -7.39
CA GLY A 18 6.69 5.98 -6.13
C GLY A 18 5.77 6.61 -5.08
N GLU A 19 6.19 6.52 -3.83
CA GLU A 19 5.68 7.31 -2.70
C GLU A 19 6.81 8.03 -1.96
N PRO A 20 6.58 9.25 -1.42
CA PRO A 20 7.60 10.03 -0.73
C PRO A 20 7.76 9.65 0.76
N THR A 21 6.91 8.75 1.26
CA THR A 21 6.90 8.25 2.63
C THR A 21 6.02 7.00 2.69
N HIS A 22 6.31 6.07 3.61
CA HIS A 22 5.45 4.93 3.89
C HIS A 22 4.36 5.27 4.91
N GLY A 23 3.25 4.53 4.87
CA GLY A 23 2.17 4.60 5.87
C GLY A 23 1.02 5.55 5.52
N GLU A 24 1.15 6.34 4.45
CA GLU A 24 0.03 7.12 3.92
C GLU A 24 -0.86 6.24 3.04
N SER A 25 -2.05 5.88 3.54
CA SER A 25 -3.00 4.98 2.87
C SER A 25 -3.38 5.45 1.48
N ALA A 26 -3.43 6.76 1.24
CA ALA A 26 -3.81 7.32 -0.06
C ALA A 26 -2.95 6.80 -1.22
N PHE A 27 -1.63 6.63 -1.03
CA PHE A 27 -0.77 6.08 -2.09
C PHE A 27 -1.09 4.63 -2.40
N LEU A 28 -1.34 3.80 -1.38
CA LEU A 28 -1.67 2.39 -1.55
C LEU A 28 -3.04 2.21 -2.23
N GLN A 29 -4.02 3.05 -1.88
CA GLN A 29 -5.35 3.03 -2.51
C GLN A 29 -5.28 3.47 -3.97
N LEU A 30 -4.60 4.58 -4.26
CA LEU A 30 -4.42 5.06 -5.64
C LEU A 30 -3.61 4.08 -6.48
N ARG A 31 -2.62 3.41 -5.90
CA ARG A 31 -1.91 2.29 -6.55
C ARG A 31 -2.85 1.15 -6.89
N ASN A 32 -3.77 0.75 -6.00
CA ASN A 32 -4.73 -0.31 -6.31
C ASN A 32 -5.62 0.09 -7.48
N GLU A 33 -6.19 1.30 -7.46
CA GLU A 33 -7.03 1.79 -8.56
C GLU A 33 -6.25 1.87 -9.88
N ALA A 34 -5.02 2.40 -9.82
CA ALA A 34 -4.14 2.46 -10.98
C ALA A 34 -3.85 1.06 -11.53
N PHE A 35 -3.47 0.10 -10.68
CA PHE A 35 -3.19 -1.26 -11.11
C PHE A 35 -4.41 -1.94 -11.74
N MET A 36 -5.57 -1.83 -11.11
CA MET A 36 -6.80 -2.43 -11.63
C MET A 36 -7.16 -1.83 -13.00
N SER A 37 -7.00 -0.51 -13.20
CA SER A 37 -7.19 0.13 -14.51
C SER A 37 -6.13 -0.30 -15.54
N LEU A 38 -4.87 -0.51 -15.12
CA LEU A 38 -3.81 -1.00 -16.00
C LEU A 38 -4.04 -2.44 -16.49
N THR A 39 -4.81 -3.24 -15.77
CA THR A 39 -5.15 -4.60 -16.23
C THR A 39 -5.91 -4.58 -17.56
N GLU A 40 -6.72 -3.54 -17.81
CA GLU A 40 -7.42 -3.30 -19.08
C GLU A 40 -6.43 -2.94 -20.21
N HIS A 41 -5.26 -2.43 -19.85
CA HIS A 41 -4.17 -2.04 -20.75
C HIS A 41 -3.07 -3.12 -20.87
N GLY A 42 -3.38 -4.36 -20.48
CA GLY A 42 -2.49 -5.51 -20.67
C GLY A 42 -1.46 -5.73 -19.56
N TYR A 43 -1.46 -4.95 -18.48
CA TYR A 43 -0.62 -5.26 -17.32
C TYR A 43 -1.11 -6.53 -16.65
N ARG A 44 -0.18 -7.40 -16.26
CA ARG A 44 -0.50 -8.72 -15.66
C ARG A 44 0.19 -8.97 -14.33
N SER A 45 1.04 -8.07 -13.89
CA SER A 45 1.79 -8.27 -12.66
C SER A 45 2.01 -6.96 -11.92
N ILE A 46 2.07 -7.08 -10.60
CA ILE A 46 2.50 -6.02 -9.70
C ILE A 46 3.70 -6.51 -8.88
N ALA A 47 4.71 -5.66 -8.73
CA ALA A 47 5.85 -5.87 -7.86
C ALA A 47 5.87 -4.79 -6.78
N VAL A 48 5.83 -5.17 -5.51
CA VAL A 48 5.83 -4.21 -4.39
C VAL A 48 7.11 -4.31 -3.57
N GLU A 49 7.49 -3.23 -2.90
CA GLU A 49 8.65 -3.14 -2.00
C GLU A 49 8.47 -4.06 -0.78
N SER A 50 8.63 -5.35 -1.01
CA SER A 50 8.46 -6.41 -0.02
C SER A 50 9.35 -7.57 -0.43
N ASP A 51 9.76 -8.39 0.55
CA ASP A 51 10.55 -9.60 0.30
C ASP A 51 9.93 -10.45 -0.83
N ARG A 52 10.74 -10.70 -1.85
CA ARG A 52 10.37 -11.52 -3.01
C ARG A 52 9.98 -12.95 -2.63
N ALA A 53 10.63 -13.54 -1.62
CA ALA A 53 10.32 -14.89 -1.17
C ALA A 53 8.99 -14.92 -0.40
N ALA A 54 8.74 -13.95 0.49
CA ALA A 54 7.43 -13.75 1.12
C ALA A 54 6.32 -13.60 0.06
N GLY A 55 6.57 -12.81 -0.99
CA GLY A 55 5.62 -12.58 -2.07
C GLY A 55 5.07 -13.84 -2.77
N LEU A 56 5.76 -14.99 -2.68
CA LEU A 56 5.25 -16.27 -3.17
C LEU A 56 3.96 -16.70 -2.44
N ILE A 57 3.84 -16.39 -1.15
CA ILE A 57 2.66 -16.73 -0.33
C ILE A 57 1.49 -15.83 -0.72
N ALA A 58 1.74 -14.52 -0.88
CA ALA A 58 0.74 -13.57 -1.36
C ALA A 58 0.25 -13.93 -2.77
N ASP A 59 1.15 -14.31 -3.69
CA ASP A 59 0.76 -14.76 -5.02
C ASP A 59 -0.02 -16.07 -4.97
N ALA A 60 0.36 -17.04 -4.13
CA ALA A 60 -0.40 -18.28 -3.98
C ALA A 60 -1.86 -18.03 -3.56
N PHE A 61 -2.11 -17.06 -2.67
CA PHE A 61 -3.46 -16.61 -2.35
C PHE A 61 -4.18 -16.03 -3.57
N VAL A 62 -3.51 -15.14 -4.30
CA VAL A 62 -4.04 -14.49 -5.52
C VAL A 62 -4.34 -15.52 -6.62
N GLN A 63 -3.55 -16.59 -6.75
CA GLN A 63 -3.78 -17.68 -7.69
C GLN A 63 -4.89 -18.65 -7.25
N GLY A 64 -5.42 -18.50 -6.03
CA GLY A 64 -6.49 -19.33 -5.49
C GLY A 64 -6.03 -20.71 -5.03
N VAL A 65 -4.79 -20.84 -4.54
CA VAL A 65 -4.30 -22.08 -3.91
C VAL A 65 -5.15 -22.38 -2.67
N ALA A 66 -5.69 -23.60 -2.59
CA ALA A 66 -6.75 -23.97 -1.64
C ALA A 66 -6.35 -23.77 -0.17
N ASP A 67 -5.09 -24.07 0.17
CA ASP A 67 -4.60 -24.08 1.55
C ASP A 67 -3.99 -22.74 2.00
N VAL A 68 -3.99 -21.72 1.12
CA VAL A 68 -3.48 -20.38 1.46
C VAL A 68 -4.65 -19.46 1.79
N THR A 69 -4.79 -19.15 3.08
CA THR A 69 -5.80 -18.22 3.60
C THR A 69 -5.37 -16.77 3.40
N LEU A 70 -6.34 -15.85 3.47
CA LEU A 70 -6.03 -14.41 3.43
C LEU A 70 -5.13 -14.00 4.60
N ASP A 71 -5.44 -14.48 5.81
CA ASP A 71 -4.66 -14.15 7.01
C ASP A 71 -3.20 -14.63 6.89
N ASN A 72 -2.99 -15.82 6.31
CA ASN A 72 -1.64 -16.30 6.04
C ASN A 72 -0.91 -15.43 4.99
N ALA A 73 -1.60 -15.04 3.91
CA ALA A 73 -1.04 -14.17 2.89
C ALA A 73 -0.72 -12.76 3.41
N LEU A 74 -1.51 -12.22 4.34
CA LEU A 74 -1.22 -10.94 4.98
C LEU A 74 -0.07 -11.06 5.97
N ALA A 75 -0.05 -12.10 6.81
CA ALA A 75 0.96 -12.26 7.85
C ALA A 75 2.35 -12.61 7.30
N GLU A 76 2.42 -13.48 6.28
CA GLU A 76 3.67 -14.08 5.79
C GLU A 76 3.98 -13.71 4.33
N GLY A 77 3.03 -13.09 3.61
CA GLY A 77 3.19 -12.71 2.21
C GLY A 77 3.82 -11.33 1.97
N PHE A 78 4.11 -10.61 3.05
CA PHE A 78 4.71 -9.27 3.05
C PHE A 78 5.86 -9.18 4.05
N SER A 79 6.84 -8.32 3.80
CA SER A 79 7.82 -7.83 4.78
C SER A 79 7.47 -6.41 5.25
N HIS A 80 8.29 -5.79 6.10
CA HIS A 80 8.10 -4.41 6.58
C HIS A 80 6.77 -4.14 7.31
N GLY A 81 6.05 -5.18 7.74
CA GLY A 81 4.71 -5.09 8.33
C GLY A 81 3.62 -4.67 7.33
N PHE A 82 3.91 -4.64 6.02
CA PHE A 82 2.99 -4.12 5.00
C PHE A 82 1.71 -4.94 4.84
N GLY A 83 1.68 -6.18 5.33
CA GLY A 83 0.45 -6.97 5.41
C GLY A 83 -0.63 -6.39 6.32
N ALA A 84 -0.26 -5.54 7.28
CA ALA A 84 -1.22 -4.85 8.15
C ALA A 84 -1.96 -3.70 7.46
N ALA A 85 -1.46 -3.20 6.33
CA ALA A 85 -2.06 -2.07 5.63
C ALA A 85 -3.41 -2.49 4.99
N PRO A 86 -4.53 -1.81 5.29
CA PRO A 86 -5.85 -2.17 4.75
C PRO A 86 -5.89 -2.23 3.22
N ALA A 87 -5.19 -1.31 2.56
CA ALA A 87 -5.10 -1.27 1.10
C ALA A 87 -4.34 -2.46 0.50
N ASN A 88 -3.39 -3.09 1.21
CA ASN A 88 -2.72 -4.31 0.71
C ASN A 88 -3.64 -5.53 0.83
N ARG A 89 -4.48 -5.60 1.88
CA ARG A 89 -5.56 -6.59 1.95
C ARG A 89 -6.55 -6.44 0.80
N ASP A 90 -6.99 -5.23 0.53
CA ASP A 90 -7.87 -4.91 -0.59
C ASP A 90 -7.24 -5.30 -1.94
N LEU A 91 -5.94 -5.03 -2.14
CA LEU A 91 -5.20 -5.45 -3.34
C LEU A 91 -5.27 -6.97 -3.56
N LEU A 92 -4.91 -7.77 -2.55
CA LEU A 92 -4.92 -9.23 -2.68
C LEU A 92 -6.32 -9.77 -2.99
N LEU A 93 -7.36 -9.22 -2.35
CA LEU A 93 -8.75 -9.62 -2.59
C LEU A 93 -9.20 -9.28 -4.00
N ARG A 94 -8.95 -8.05 -4.48
CA ARG A 94 -9.30 -7.63 -5.85
C ARG A 94 -8.56 -8.45 -6.90
N MET A 95 -7.29 -8.79 -6.66
CA MET A 95 -6.53 -9.65 -7.56
C MET A 95 -7.07 -11.09 -7.59
N ARG A 96 -7.44 -11.65 -6.42
CA ARG A 96 -8.06 -12.98 -6.33
C ARG A 96 -9.45 -13.01 -7.00
N GLU A 97 -10.25 -11.97 -6.80
CA GLU A 97 -11.54 -11.76 -7.47
C GLU A 97 -11.36 -11.70 -8.99
N TRP A 98 -10.39 -10.91 -9.48
CA TRP A 98 -10.08 -10.84 -10.91
C TRP A 98 -9.69 -12.20 -11.47
N ASN A 99 -8.85 -12.96 -10.77
CA ASN A 99 -8.35 -14.25 -11.23
C ASN A 99 -9.42 -15.35 -11.26
N ALA A 100 -10.49 -15.21 -10.48
CA ALA A 100 -11.54 -16.21 -10.38
C ALA A 100 -12.17 -16.48 -11.77
N GLY A 101 -12.15 -17.74 -12.19
CA GLY A 101 -12.71 -18.16 -13.48
C GLY A 101 -11.89 -17.77 -14.73
N ARG A 102 -10.78 -17.04 -14.59
CA ARG A 102 -9.93 -16.62 -15.73
C ARG A 102 -8.88 -17.66 -16.10
N PRO A 103 -8.49 -17.74 -17.40
CA PRO A 103 -7.37 -18.56 -17.85
C PRO A 103 -6.04 -18.04 -17.29
N VAL A 104 -5.07 -18.93 -17.09
CA VAL A 104 -3.76 -18.60 -16.48
C VAL A 104 -3.05 -17.43 -17.17
N THR A 105 -3.19 -17.29 -18.48
CA THR A 105 -2.60 -16.21 -19.28
C THR A 105 -3.16 -14.82 -18.96
N GLU A 106 -4.38 -14.73 -18.42
CA GLU A 106 -5.05 -13.47 -18.06
C GLU A 106 -5.04 -13.18 -16.56
N ARG A 107 -4.61 -14.15 -15.75
CA ARG A 107 -4.50 -13.95 -14.30
C ARG A 107 -3.46 -12.89 -13.98
N LEU A 108 -3.71 -12.15 -12.92
CA LEU A 108 -2.75 -11.26 -12.29
C LEU A 108 -1.82 -12.07 -11.39
N THR A 109 -0.56 -11.65 -11.31
CA THR A 109 0.42 -12.18 -10.36
C THR A 109 0.97 -11.10 -9.45
N PHE A 110 1.22 -11.48 -8.21
CA PHE A 110 1.81 -10.63 -7.19
C PHE A 110 3.28 -10.98 -7.00
N HIS A 111 4.13 -9.96 -6.83
CA HIS A 111 5.55 -10.15 -6.57
C HIS A 111 5.99 -9.20 -5.45
N GLY A 112 6.79 -9.70 -4.51
CA GLY A 112 7.75 -8.85 -3.81
C GLY A 112 9.00 -8.68 -4.68
N PHE A 113 9.71 -7.56 -4.60
CA PHE A 113 10.99 -7.40 -5.29
C PHE A 113 12.17 -7.06 -4.38
N ASP A 114 11.94 -6.91 -3.08
CA ASP A 114 13.00 -6.70 -2.11
C ASP A 114 13.75 -8.00 -1.78
N ALA A 115 14.95 -7.86 -1.23
CA ALA A 115 15.63 -8.96 -0.57
C ALA A 115 14.97 -9.22 0.80
N PRO A 116 15.17 -10.40 1.42
CA PRO A 116 14.66 -10.70 2.76
C PRO A 116 15.47 -9.95 3.84
N VAL A 117 15.56 -8.62 3.76
CA VAL A 117 16.35 -7.78 4.68
C VAL A 117 15.50 -6.61 5.17
N GLU A 118 15.78 -6.18 6.39
CA GLU A 118 15.16 -5.04 7.05
C GLU A 118 16.22 -3.95 7.28
N LEU A 119 15.81 -2.77 7.74
CA LEU A 119 16.73 -1.66 8.03
C LEU A 119 17.85 -2.08 9.02
N GLU A 120 17.50 -2.88 10.02
CA GLU A 120 18.41 -3.27 11.11
C GLU A 120 18.59 -4.80 11.25
N SER A 121 18.03 -5.60 10.35
CA SER A 121 18.16 -7.05 10.44
C SER A 121 18.29 -7.73 9.09
N ALA A 122 19.00 -8.86 9.07
CA ALA A 122 19.05 -9.77 7.93
C ALA A 122 19.03 -11.19 8.49
N PRO A 123 18.05 -12.03 8.11
CA PRO A 123 17.91 -13.37 8.65
C PRO A 123 18.99 -14.32 8.12
N SER A 124 19.07 -15.48 8.76
CA SER A 124 19.79 -16.66 8.27
C SER A 124 19.29 -17.14 6.90
N PRO A 125 20.18 -17.56 5.97
CA PRO A 125 19.79 -18.12 4.67
C PRO A 125 19.25 -19.56 4.76
N ARG A 126 19.28 -20.20 5.94
CA ARG A 126 18.91 -21.60 6.17
C ARG A 126 17.55 -21.97 5.58
N ARG A 127 16.50 -21.18 5.86
CA ARG A 127 15.14 -21.43 5.37
C ARG A 127 15.14 -21.60 3.85
N HIS A 128 15.80 -20.69 3.14
CA HIS A 128 15.81 -20.68 1.69
C HIS A 128 16.64 -21.84 1.11
N LEU A 129 17.81 -22.13 1.68
CA LEU A 129 18.62 -23.28 1.27
C LEU A 129 17.84 -24.60 1.41
N ASN A 130 17.12 -24.77 2.53
CA ASN A 130 16.30 -25.96 2.76
C ASN A 130 15.15 -26.10 1.76
N GLN A 131 14.49 -24.99 1.39
CA GLN A 131 13.44 -25.02 0.37
C GLN A 131 13.97 -25.45 -1.01
N VAL A 132 15.17 -24.98 -1.38
CA VAL A 132 15.79 -25.35 -2.66
C VAL A 132 16.22 -26.82 -2.66
N CYS A 133 16.87 -27.29 -1.59
CA CYS A 133 17.25 -28.70 -1.43
C CYS A 133 16.03 -29.62 -1.46
N HIS A 134 14.94 -29.24 -0.78
CA HIS A 134 13.68 -29.97 -0.82
C HIS A 134 13.13 -30.07 -2.24
N PHE A 135 13.10 -28.95 -2.98
CA PHE A 135 12.68 -28.96 -4.39
C PHE A 135 13.58 -29.83 -5.27
N LEU A 136 14.89 -29.90 -5.01
CA LEU A 136 15.83 -30.69 -5.81
C LEU A 136 15.89 -32.17 -5.40
N ASP A 137 15.15 -32.60 -4.38
CA ASP A 137 15.25 -33.92 -3.75
C ASP A 137 16.70 -34.23 -3.28
N LEU A 138 17.41 -33.22 -2.77
CA LEU A 138 18.77 -33.35 -2.24
C LEU A 138 18.76 -33.33 -0.71
N ASP A 139 19.44 -34.28 -0.09
CA ASP A 139 19.71 -34.23 1.35
C ASP A 139 21.09 -33.61 1.61
N ARG A 140 21.06 -32.32 1.96
CA ARG A 140 22.23 -31.53 2.38
C ARG A 140 22.04 -30.88 3.75
N SER A 141 21.07 -31.38 4.53
CA SER A 141 20.67 -30.81 5.81
C SER A 141 21.85 -30.69 6.78
N ALA A 142 22.57 -31.78 6.99
CA ALA A 142 23.75 -31.81 7.88
C ALA A 142 24.87 -30.86 7.41
N GLU A 143 25.16 -30.79 6.12
CA GLU A 143 26.19 -29.88 5.58
C GLU A 143 25.78 -28.41 5.75
N ILE A 144 24.52 -28.07 5.51
CA ILE A 144 23.98 -26.72 5.74
C ILE A 144 24.02 -26.39 7.23
N ASP A 145 23.63 -27.32 8.11
CA ASP A 145 23.63 -27.13 9.56
C ASP A 145 25.05 -26.85 10.09
N ASP A 146 26.03 -27.63 9.63
CA ASP A 146 27.43 -27.47 9.99
C ASP A 146 27.98 -26.12 9.52
N LEU A 147 27.65 -25.67 8.30
CA LEU A 147 28.11 -24.40 7.73
C LEU A 147 27.41 -23.17 8.31
N ILE A 148 26.12 -23.28 8.67
CA ILE A 148 25.40 -22.21 9.36
C ILE A 148 25.94 -22.06 10.78
N GLY A 149 26.19 -23.17 11.47
CA GLY A 149 26.58 -23.18 12.87
C GLY A 149 25.49 -22.57 13.76
N ASP A 150 25.88 -21.67 14.66
CA ASP A 150 24.95 -20.94 15.51
C ASP A 150 24.13 -19.92 14.71
N GLU A 151 22.86 -20.25 14.48
CA GLU A 151 21.92 -19.41 13.75
C GLU A 151 21.67 -18.05 14.40
N ALA A 152 21.87 -17.92 15.72
CA ALA A 152 21.72 -16.64 16.41
C ALA A 152 22.72 -15.59 15.91
N LEU A 153 23.90 -16.00 15.43
CA LEU A 153 24.91 -15.09 14.89
C LEU A 153 24.50 -14.48 13.54
N TRP A 154 23.69 -15.19 12.77
CA TRP A 154 23.15 -14.66 11.51
C TRP A 154 22.02 -13.66 11.77
N ASN A 155 21.21 -13.90 12.80
CA ASN A 155 20.06 -13.05 13.14
C ASN A 155 20.41 -11.89 14.08
N ASP A 156 21.69 -11.68 14.40
CA ASP A 156 22.16 -10.62 15.29
C ASP A 156 22.00 -9.24 14.63
N THR A 157 21.02 -8.45 15.07
CA THR A 157 20.75 -7.11 14.52
C THR A 157 21.91 -6.14 14.73
N ALA A 158 22.73 -6.34 15.77
CA ALA A 158 23.93 -5.54 15.98
C ALA A 158 24.98 -5.77 14.88
N ALA A 159 24.90 -6.87 14.12
CA ALA A 159 25.77 -7.13 12.98
C ALA A 159 25.57 -6.13 11.82
N ILE A 160 24.46 -5.39 11.76
CA ILE A 160 24.28 -4.31 10.79
C ILE A 160 25.11 -3.09 11.19
N TRP A 161 25.24 -2.81 12.47
CA TRP A 161 25.96 -1.65 13.01
C TRP A 161 27.45 -1.92 13.25
N GLU A 162 27.79 -3.15 13.64
CA GLU A 162 29.13 -3.55 14.07
C GLU A 162 29.71 -4.63 13.14
N PRO A 163 30.69 -4.30 12.28
CA PRO A 163 31.23 -5.24 11.30
C PRO A 163 31.72 -6.57 11.89
N GLY A 164 32.35 -6.51 13.08
CA GLY A 164 32.95 -7.68 13.74
C GLY A 164 31.93 -8.69 14.28
N ARG A 165 30.64 -8.32 14.35
CA ARG A 165 29.56 -9.22 14.79
C ARG A 165 28.98 -10.04 13.65
N SER A 166 29.11 -9.57 12.40
CA SER A 166 28.61 -10.31 11.24
C SER A 166 29.53 -11.48 10.86
N VAL A 167 28.96 -12.67 10.71
CA VAL A 167 29.66 -13.88 10.28
C VAL A 167 29.89 -13.94 8.77
N GLY A 168 29.36 -13.00 7.98
CA GLY A 168 29.27 -13.12 6.52
C GLY A 168 30.58 -13.21 5.74
N ARG A 169 31.73 -12.99 6.38
CA ARG A 169 33.07 -13.19 5.78
C ARG A 169 33.85 -14.35 6.37
N SER A 170 33.26 -15.15 7.27
CA SER A 170 33.86 -16.37 7.78
C SER A 170 34.11 -17.39 6.67
N THR A 171 35.00 -18.35 6.91
CA THR A 171 35.26 -19.45 5.96
C THR A 171 33.99 -20.24 5.65
N ASP A 172 33.15 -20.48 6.65
CA ASP A 172 31.93 -21.25 6.48
C ASP A 172 30.85 -20.47 5.73
N ALA A 173 30.70 -19.15 5.98
CA ALA A 173 29.82 -18.30 5.20
C ALA A 173 30.24 -18.23 3.71
N GLN A 174 31.54 -18.21 3.43
CA GLN A 174 32.06 -18.25 2.06
C GLN A 174 31.78 -19.59 1.37
N ARG A 175 31.98 -20.71 2.07
CA ARG A 175 31.63 -22.05 1.57
C ARG A 175 30.13 -22.18 1.34
N LEU A 176 29.32 -21.67 2.26
CA LEU A 176 27.86 -21.66 2.15
C LEU A 176 27.39 -20.82 0.95
N ARG A 177 28.11 -19.75 0.60
CA ARG A 177 27.84 -18.98 -0.62
C ARG A 177 28.14 -19.76 -1.90
N VAL A 178 29.23 -20.54 -1.93
CA VAL A 178 29.51 -21.46 -3.05
C VAL A 178 28.43 -22.52 -3.15
N LEU A 179 28.03 -23.11 -2.01
CA LEU A 179 26.92 -24.06 -1.91
C LEU A 179 25.63 -23.52 -2.54
N ALA A 180 25.26 -22.29 -2.17
CA ALA A 180 24.05 -21.63 -2.65
C ALA A 180 24.11 -21.36 -4.17
N ASP A 181 25.27 -20.98 -4.69
CA ASP A 181 25.52 -20.76 -6.12
C ASP A 181 25.42 -22.08 -6.92
N ASP A 182 26.00 -23.17 -6.41
CA ASP A 182 25.91 -24.51 -7.01
C ASP A 182 24.44 -24.98 -7.09
N LEU A 183 23.62 -24.71 -6.05
CA LEU A 183 22.19 -25.04 -6.06
C LEU A 183 21.42 -24.29 -7.14
N VAL A 184 21.81 -23.05 -7.50
CA VAL A 184 21.22 -22.33 -8.64
C VAL A 184 21.53 -23.07 -9.95
N THR A 185 22.76 -23.56 -10.12
CA THR A 185 23.14 -24.36 -11.29
C THR A 185 22.34 -25.66 -11.35
N GLU A 186 22.16 -26.36 -10.24
CA GLU A 186 21.35 -27.57 -10.18
C GLU A 186 19.89 -27.32 -10.55
N LEU A 187 19.30 -26.19 -10.17
CA LEU A 187 17.96 -25.81 -10.62
C LEU A 187 17.88 -25.76 -12.14
N TYR A 188 18.85 -25.12 -12.82
CA TYR A 188 18.86 -25.06 -14.28
C TYR A 188 19.04 -26.44 -14.92
N LEU A 189 19.90 -27.28 -14.35
CA LEU A 189 20.10 -28.65 -14.84
C LEU A 189 18.80 -29.45 -14.77
N ARG A 190 17.97 -29.27 -13.74
CA ARG A 190 16.69 -29.98 -13.56
C ARG A 190 15.51 -29.36 -14.33
N ALA A 191 15.63 -28.12 -14.82
CA ALA A 191 14.52 -27.38 -15.41
C ALA A 191 13.73 -28.13 -16.51
N PRO A 192 14.36 -28.88 -17.45
CA PRO A 192 13.62 -29.53 -18.54
C PRO A 192 12.66 -30.64 -18.10
N TRP A 193 12.88 -31.26 -16.93
CA TRP A 193 12.05 -32.38 -16.42
C TRP A 193 11.45 -32.13 -15.05
N LYS A 194 11.81 -31.04 -14.36
CA LYS A 194 11.21 -30.60 -13.08
C LYS A 194 10.84 -29.11 -13.15
N SER A 195 9.84 -28.78 -13.97
CA SER A 195 9.38 -27.40 -14.18
C SER A 195 8.32 -26.92 -13.19
N ALA A 196 7.46 -27.82 -12.70
CA ALA A 196 6.44 -27.49 -11.69
C ALA A 196 7.12 -27.12 -10.37
N GLY A 197 6.89 -25.89 -9.86
CA GLY A 197 7.51 -25.37 -8.65
C GLY A 197 8.91 -24.76 -8.85
N TRP A 198 9.48 -24.84 -10.06
CA TRP A 198 10.83 -24.37 -10.36
C TRP A 198 11.02 -22.87 -10.05
N GLN A 199 10.04 -22.04 -10.42
CA GLN A 199 10.13 -20.59 -10.21
C GLN A 199 10.21 -20.23 -8.72
N ALA A 200 9.43 -20.89 -7.86
CA ALA A 200 9.48 -20.69 -6.42
C ALA A 200 10.83 -21.13 -5.83
N ALA A 201 11.36 -22.28 -6.28
CA ALA A 201 12.69 -22.74 -5.89
C ALA A 201 13.79 -21.77 -6.35
N PHE A 202 13.68 -21.20 -7.55
CA PHE A 202 14.61 -20.18 -8.06
C PHE A 202 14.60 -18.90 -7.21
N VAL A 203 13.42 -18.45 -6.79
CA VAL A 203 13.28 -17.32 -5.85
C VAL A 203 13.99 -17.63 -4.52
N HIS A 204 13.81 -18.83 -3.96
CA HIS A 204 14.53 -19.20 -2.75
C HIS A 204 16.05 -19.31 -2.95
N ALA A 205 16.53 -19.89 -4.05
CA ALA A 205 17.96 -20.00 -4.31
C ALA A 205 18.62 -18.62 -4.44
N THR A 206 18.00 -17.72 -5.21
CA THR A 206 18.49 -16.34 -5.36
C THR A 206 18.39 -15.55 -4.05
N ALA A 207 17.36 -15.75 -3.23
CA ALA A 207 17.25 -15.15 -1.89
C ALA A 207 18.36 -15.63 -0.94
N ALA A 208 18.70 -16.92 -0.95
CA ALA A 208 19.81 -17.45 -0.14
C ALA A 208 21.15 -16.80 -0.54
N VAL A 209 21.43 -16.71 -1.85
CA VAL A 209 22.63 -16.05 -2.38
C VAL A 209 22.62 -14.54 -2.02
N ALA A 210 21.48 -13.87 -2.11
CA ALA A 210 21.29 -12.47 -1.77
C ALA A 210 21.62 -12.19 -0.30
N LEU A 211 21.08 -13.00 0.63
CA LEU A 211 21.38 -12.89 2.06
C LEU A 211 22.86 -13.08 2.35
N LEU A 212 23.50 -14.08 1.72
CA LEU A 212 24.93 -14.34 1.89
C LEU A 212 25.79 -13.18 1.33
N ARG A 213 25.37 -12.54 0.23
CA ARG A 213 26.01 -11.31 -0.29
C ARG A 213 25.85 -10.15 0.69
N TYR A 214 24.66 -9.99 1.28
CA TYR A 214 24.36 -8.92 2.23
C TYR A 214 25.15 -9.09 3.54
N HIS A 215 25.16 -10.30 4.12
CA HIS A 215 25.98 -10.63 5.29
C HIS A 215 27.48 -10.41 5.03
N ALA A 216 27.98 -10.77 3.84
CA ALA A 216 29.38 -10.50 3.49
C ALA A 216 29.70 -9.00 3.41
N ALA A 217 28.73 -8.17 2.98
CA ALA A 217 28.84 -6.71 3.01
C ALA A 217 28.77 -6.18 4.44
N ALA A 218 27.89 -6.73 5.28
CA ALA A 218 27.80 -6.40 6.71
C ALA A 218 29.07 -6.81 7.49
N ALA A 219 29.80 -7.83 7.07
CA ALA A 219 31.08 -8.18 7.69
C ALA A 219 32.27 -7.34 7.17
N ALA A 220 32.08 -6.44 6.19
CA ALA A 220 33.17 -5.64 5.65
C ALA A 220 33.66 -4.60 6.68
N PRO A 221 34.99 -4.48 6.92
CA PRO A 221 35.55 -3.58 7.92
C PRO A 221 35.62 -2.13 7.40
N LEU A 222 34.45 -1.55 7.13
CA LEU A 222 34.27 -0.19 6.63
C LEU A 222 33.91 0.78 7.76
N ALA A 223 34.23 2.05 7.56
CA ALA A 223 33.73 3.11 8.43
C ALA A 223 32.19 3.20 8.35
N GLN A 224 31.55 3.74 9.39
CA GLN A 224 30.08 3.67 9.54
C GLN A 224 29.30 4.27 8.35
N GLU A 225 29.70 5.44 7.86
CA GLU A 225 29.06 6.09 6.70
C GLU A 225 29.19 5.23 5.41
N GLU A 226 30.42 4.81 5.08
CA GLU A 226 30.70 3.97 3.91
C GLU A 226 29.99 2.62 4.00
N ARG A 227 29.89 2.08 5.21
CA ARG A 227 29.16 0.84 5.50
C ARG A 227 27.67 0.99 5.20
N PHE A 228 27.01 2.04 5.69
CA PHE A 228 25.59 2.25 5.39
C PHE A 228 25.34 2.50 3.90
N ALA A 229 26.20 3.29 3.25
CA ALA A 229 26.15 3.46 1.80
C ALA A 229 26.28 2.13 1.07
N ARG A 230 27.20 1.27 1.52
CA ARG A 230 27.42 -0.06 0.93
C ARG A 230 26.23 -0.99 1.14
N LEU A 231 25.63 -1.03 2.33
CA LEU A 231 24.49 -1.90 2.62
C LEU A 231 23.24 -1.46 1.85
N ALA A 232 22.96 -0.15 1.81
CA ALA A 232 21.89 0.40 0.97
C ALA A 232 22.10 0.07 -0.51
N ALA A 233 23.32 0.28 -1.03
CA ALA A 233 23.67 -0.08 -2.41
C ALA A 233 23.51 -1.57 -2.72
N VAL A 234 23.88 -2.46 -1.77
CA VAL A 234 23.73 -3.90 -1.96
C VAL A 234 22.24 -4.29 -1.97
N ARG A 235 21.43 -3.77 -1.05
CA ARG A 235 19.98 -4.02 -1.04
C ARG A 235 19.33 -3.59 -2.36
N ASP A 236 19.62 -2.37 -2.83
CA ASP A 236 19.04 -1.87 -4.08
C ASP A 236 19.56 -2.59 -5.34
N ALA A 237 20.81 -3.08 -5.32
CA ALA A 237 21.30 -3.95 -6.39
C ALA A 237 20.54 -5.29 -6.44
N LEU A 238 20.19 -5.86 -5.29
CA LEU A 238 19.39 -7.08 -5.20
C LEU A 238 17.93 -6.82 -5.60
N MET A 239 17.37 -5.67 -5.24
CA MET A 239 16.05 -5.21 -5.72
C MET A 239 16.03 -5.08 -7.25
N ALA A 240 17.07 -4.49 -7.85
CA ALA A 240 17.19 -4.40 -9.30
C ALA A 240 17.32 -5.78 -9.96
N GLU A 241 18.14 -6.68 -9.42
CA GLU A 241 18.28 -8.07 -9.87
C GLU A 241 16.91 -8.79 -9.85
N ASN A 242 16.15 -8.59 -8.77
CA ASN A 242 14.81 -9.13 -8.62
C ASN A 242 13.83 -8.57 -9.67
N LEU A 243 13.80 -7.26 -9.87
CA LEU A 243 12.93 -6.63 -10.87
C LEU A 243 13.24 -7.12 -12.30
N LEU A 244 14.52 -7.26 -12.65
CA LEU A 244 14.92 -7.80 -13.95
C LEU A 244 14.50 -9.26 -14.13
N ALA A 245 14.63 -10.07 -13.08
CA ALA A 245 14.18 -11.47 -13.09
C ALA A 245 12.65 -11.59 -13.18
N ILE A 246 11.90 -10.76 -12.45
CA ILE A 246 10.44 -10.65 -12.55
C ILE A 246 10.06 -10.25 -13.98
N ARG A 247 10.72 -9.24 -14.54
CA ARG A 247 10.46 -8.81 -15.92
C ARG A 247 10.74 -9.90 -16.94
N SER A 248 11.82 -10.67 -16.77
CA SER A 248 12.09 -11.81 -17.65
C SER A 248 10.99 -12.88 -17.56
N ALA A 249 10.46 -13.15 -16.36
CA ALA A 249 9.39 -14.12 -16.17
C ALA A 249 8.05 -13.63 -16.76
N GLU A 250 7.72 -12.36 -16.57
CA GLU A 250 6.47 -11.73 -17.02
C GLU A 250 6.52 -11.27 -18.49
N ALA A 251 7.72 -11.23 -19.10
CA ALA A 251 8.02 -11.62 -20.48
C ALA A 251 6.84 -11.52 -21.47
N HIS A 252 6.12 -12.64 -21.44
CA HIS A 252 5.13 -13.09 -22.40
C HIS A 252 3.68 -12.77 -21.99
N ARG A 253 3.48 -12.17 -20.81
CA ARG A 253 2.15 -11.92 -20.21
C ARG A 253 1.74 -10.46 -20.31
N GLY A 254 2.69 -9.55 -20.19
CA GLY A 254 2.46 -8.11 -20.29
C GLY A 254 3.40 -7.30 -19.39
N PRO A 255 3.24 -5.98 -19.31
CA PRO A 255 4.02 -5.12 -18.44
C PRO A 255 3.76 -5.38 -16.94
N THR A 256 4.69 -4.91 -16.11
CA THR A 256 4.63 -4.98 -14.64
C THR A 256 4.50 -3.58 -14.05
N LEU A 257 3.57 -3.38 -13.12
CA LEU A 257 3.55 -2.20 -12.25
C LEU A 257 4.50 -2.44 -11.07
N VAL A 258 5.38 -1.49 -10.75
CA VAL A 258 6.28 -1.54 -9.59
C VAL A 258 5.84 -0.45 -8.61
N PHE A 259 5.72 -0.78 -7.33
CA PHE A 259 5.36 0.18 -6.28
C PHE A 259 6.33 0.13 -5.10
N ALA A 260 6.92 1.27 -4.77
CA ALA A 260 7.93 1.39 -3.71
C ALA A 260 8.15 2.86 -3.33
N HIS A 261 9.00 3.10 -2.34
CA HIS A 261 9.46 4.44 -2.01
C HIS A 261 10.20 5.09 -3.20
N ASN A 262 10.06 6.41 -3.37
CA ASN A 262 10.69 7.19 -4.44
C ASN A 262 12.21 6.94 -4.53
N THR A 263 12.88 6.84 -3.37
CA THR A 263 14.33 6.62 -3.30
C THR A 263 14.78 5.30 -3.92
N HIS A 264 13.91 4.29 -3.98
CA HIS A 264 14.21 3.01 -4.63
C HIS A 264 13.96 3.06 -6.13
N LEU A 265 13.10 3.95 -6.63
CA LEU A 265 12.61 3.95 -8.01
C LEU A 265 13.20 5.06 -8.88
N GLN A 266 13.76 6.11 -8.28
CA GLN A 266 14.28 7.23 -9.06
C GLN A 266 15.48 6.86 -9.94
N ARG A 267 15.68 7.56 -11.06
CA ARG A 267 16.77 7.29 -12.03
C ARG A 267 18.13 7.80 -11.57
N GLN A 268 18.11 8.84 -10.75
CA GLN A 268 19.28 9.48 -10.19
C GLN A 268 19.77 8.76 -8.93
N GLN A 269 20.95 9.15 -8.44
CA GLN A 269 21.49 8.64 -7.20
C GLN A 269 20.52 8.89 -6.03
N SER A 270 20.30 7.86 -5.22
CA SER A 270 19.51 7.93 -4.00
C SER A 270 20.32 8.56 -2.88
N MET A 271 19.66 9.29 -2.00
CA MET A 271 20.30 9.98 -0.88
C MET A 271 19.40 9.95 0.35
N MET A 272 20.02 9.80 1.53
CA MET A 272 19.33 9.88 2.81
C MET A 272 20.27 10.44 3.88
N THR A 273 19.71 11.16 4.85
CA THR A 273 20.42 11.55 6.07
C THR A 273 20.08 10.58 7.19
N LEU A 274 21.05 9.80 7.66
CA LEU A 274 20.91 8.84 8.74
C LEU A 274 21.85 9.19 9.89
N ALA A 275 21.33 9.46 11.08
CA ALA A 275 22.13 9.83 12.27
C ALA A 275 23.17 10.94 12.00
N SER A 276 22.78 11.98 11.23
CA SER A 276 23.63 13.09 10.76
C SER A 276 24.68 12.74 9.69
N MET A 277 24.73 11.50 9.22
CA MET A 277 25.54 11.08 8.07
C MET A 277 24.74 11.22 6.78
N GLN A 278 25.36 11.76 5.73
CA GLN A 278 24.75 11.83 4.40
C GLN A 278 25.18 10.62 3.59
N VAL A 279 24.24 9.72 3.32
CA VAL A 279 24.49 8.47 2.61
C VAL A 279 23.94 8.60 1.19
N SER A 280 24.72 8.18 0.19
CA SER A 280 24.29 8.17 -1.21
C SER A 280 24.69 6.90 -1.94
N TRP A 281 23.82 6.40 -2.82
CA TRP A 281 24.02 5.14 -3.54
C TRP A 281 23.18 5.08 -4.83
N ALA A 282 23.48 4.15 -5.74
CA ALA A 282 22.61 3.89 -6.88
C ALA A 282 21.41 3.05 -6.44
N GLY A 283 20.21 3.63 -6.46
CA GLY A 283 18.97 2.91 -6.14
C GLY A 283 18.58 1.90 -7.22
N ALA A 284 17.60 1.03 -6.92
CA ALA A 284 17.16 -0.01 -7.86
C ALA A 284 16.68 0.58 -9.20
N GLY A 285 15.93 1.67 -9.17
CA GLY A 285 15.44 2.40 -10.32
C GLY A 285 16.57 2.96 -11.20
N ALA A 286 17.63 3.51 -10.60
CA ALA A 286 18.80 3.98 -11.33
C ALA A 286 19.50 2.85 -12.10
N ILE A 287 19.63 1.68 -11.46
CA ILE A 287 20.22 0.48 -12.08
C ILE A 287 19.31 -0.05 -13.20
N VAL A 288 18.02 -0.23 -12.93
CA VAL A 288 17.04 -0.76 -13.90
C VAL A 288 16.88 0.18 -15.09
N ALA A 289 16.79 1.50 -14.87
CA ALA A 289 16.71 2.49 -15.94
C ALA A 289 17.94 2.44 -16.85
N SER A 290 19.14 2.27 -16.28
CA SER A 290 20.38 2.15 -17.05
C SER A 290 20.42 0.90 -17.93
N LEU A 291 19.76 -0.19 -17.52
CA LEU A 291 19.77 -1.47 -18.23
C LEU A 291 18.57 -1.66 -19.18
N LEU A 292 17.44 -1.02 -18.90
CA LEU A 292 16.21 -1.13 -19.69
C LEU A 292 15.97 0.06 -20.63
N GLY A 293 16.59 1.22 -20.37
CA GLY A 293 16.36 2.45 -21.13
C GLY A 293 14.89 2.87 -21.08
N ASP A 294 14.34 3.24 -22.23
CA ASP A 294 12.96 3.74 -22.38
C ASP A 294 11.87 2.69 -22.03
N ARG A 295 12.25 1.44 -21.75
CA ARG A 295 11.33 0.40 -21.28
C ARG A 295 11.04 0.51 -19.78
N TYR A 296 11.70 1.43 -19.08
CA TYR A 296 11.45 1.77 -17.68
C TYR A 296 10.92 3.20 -17.59
N ALA A 297 9.74 3.37 -16.99
CA ALA A 297 9.17 4.67 -16.66
C ALA A 297 8.97 4.80 -15.15
N VAL A 298 9.13 6.02 -14.60
CA VAL A 298 8.90 6.32 -13.18
C VAL A 298 7.98 7.52 -13.01
N ILE A 299 6.93 7.31 -12.23
CA ILE A 299 6.03 8.33 -11.70
C ILE A 299 6.41 8.53 -10.23
N ALA A 300 7.01 9.66 -9.88
CA ALA A 300 7.37 9.94 -8.50
C ALA A 300 6.16 10.43 -7.69
N GLY A 301 6.01 9.94 -6.47
CA GLY A 301 4.97 10.38 -5.55
C GLY A 301 5.31 11.68 -4.84
N SER A 302 4.31 12.50 -4.57
CA SER A 302 4.43 13.77 -3.86
C SER A 302 3.24 13.98 -2.93
N LEU A 303 3.48 14.44 -1.71
CA LEU A 303 2.46 14.56 -0.67
C LEU A 303 2.46 15.96 -0.05
N GLY A 304 1.32 16.63 -0.05
CA GLY A 304 1.17 17.92 0.61
C GLY A 304 1.15 17.78 2.14
N ALA A 305 0.13 17.13 2.67
CA ALA A 305 -0.06 16.91 4.09
C ALA A 305 -0.52 15.47 4.40
N SER A 306 -0.25 15.02 5.63
CA SER A 306 -0.81 13.79 6.18
C SER A 306 -0.94 13.93 7.69
N PRO A 307 -2.15 14.17 8.21
CA PRO A 307 -2.38 14.24 9.66
C PRO A 307 -2.02 12.91 10.34
N ALA A 308 -2.34 11.77 9.70
CA ALA A 308 -1.98 10.43 10.16
C ALA A 308 -0.47 10.25 10.43
N LEU A 309 0.38 10.86 9.60
CA LEU A 309 1.84 10.81 9.76
C LEU A 309 2.43 12.05 10.46
N GLY A 310 1.59 13.00 10.88
CA GLY A 310 2.04 14.28 11.44
C GLY A 310 2.77 15.19 10.45
N ILE A 311 2.54 15.02 9.15
CA ILE A 311 3.10 15.85 8.08
C ILE A 311 2.17 17.05 7.87
N GLY A 312 2.62 18.23 8.31
CA GLY A 312 1.86 19.48 8.13
C GLY A 312 1.76 19.95 6.67
N PRO A 313 0.97 20.99 6.39
CA PRO A 313 0.87 21.57 5.05
C PRO A 313 2.20 22.19 4.58
N PRO A 314 2.51 22.16 3.27
CA PRO A 314 3.74 22.72 2.73
C PRO A 314 3.67 24.25 2.62
N ALA A 315 4.84 24.91 2.64
CA ALA A 315 4.91 26.34 2.40
C ALA A 315 4.63 26.66 0.91
N PRO A 316 3.93 27.78 0.58
CA PRO A 316 3.50 28.07 -0.79
C PRO A 316 4.63 28.17 -1.85
N ALA A 317 5.87 28.45 -1.41
CA ALA A 317 7.03 28.56 -2.30
C ALA A 317 7.63 27.21 -2.73
N THR A 318 7.28 26.13 -2.04
CA THR A 318 7.81 24.77 -2.29
C THR A 318 7.13 24.09 -3.47
N TYR A 319 7.72 23.01 -4.00
CA TYR A 319 7.10 22.22 -5.06
C TYR A 319 5.68 21.77 -4.67
N GLU A 320 5.53 21.07 -3.53
CA GLU A 320 4.22 20.62 -3.04
C GLU A 320 3.27 21.79 -2.82
N GLY A 321 3.76 22.88 -2.23
CA GLY A 321 2.98 24.08 -1.97
C GLY A 321 2.44 24.77 -3.22
N ARG A 322 3.16 24.68 -4.35
CA ARG A 322 2.66 25.14 -5.66
C ARG A 322 1.70 24.14 -6.28
N LEU A 323 2.00 22.85 -6.18
CA LEU A 323 1.15 21.81 -6.75
C LEU A 323 -0.26 21.84 -6.13
N GLN A 324 -0.44 22.11 -4.85
CA GLN A 324 -1.79 22.12 -4.26
C GLN A 324 -2.54 23.47 -4.32
N GLN A 325 -2.03 24.49 -5.03
CA GLN A 325 -2.71 25.81 -5.09
C GLN A 325 -4.04 25.76 -5.85
N ASP A 326 -4.07 25.01 -6.96
CA ASP A 326 -5.19 25.04 -7.91
C ASP A 326 -6.18 23.90 -7.72
N THR A 327 -5.89 22.92 -6.85
CA THR A 327 -6.77 21.77 -6.62
C THR A 327 -6.45 21.05 -5.32
N SER A 328 -7.49 20.50 -4.71
CA SER A 328 -7.44 19.64 -3.53
C SER A 328 -7.48 18.15 -3.87
N LEU A 329 -7.38 17.79 -5.16
CA LEU A 329 -7.51 16.39 -5.61
C LEU A 329 -6.16 15.80 -6.04
N PRO A 330 -5.99 14.47 -5.88
CA PRO A 330 -4.85 13.76 -6.44
C PRO A 330 -4.79 13.95 -7.96
N ARG A 331 -3.58 14.10 -8.50
CA ARG A 331 -3.38 14.18 -9.95
C ARG A 331 -2.02 13.69 -10.40
N TYR A 332 -2.02 13.14 -11.60
CA TYR A 332 -0.82 12.86 -12.38
C TYR A 332 -0.48 14.09 -13.23
N LEU A 333 0.78 14.50 -13.23
CA LEU A 333 1.26 15.68 -13.94
C LEU A 333 2.50 15.33 -14.75
N PRO A 334 2.59 15.78 -16.02
CA PRO A 334 3.85 15.73 -16.73
C PRO A 334 4.84 16.70 -16.05
N THR A 335 6.10 16.31 -15.96
CA THR A 335 7.14 17.13 -15.31
C THR A 335 7.36 18.47 -16.03
N SER A 336 7.06 18.55 -17.33
CA SER A 336 7.10 19.79 -18.12
C SER A 336 6.17 20.90 -17.61
N ASP A 337 5.10 20.53 -16.91
CA ASP A 337 4.10 21.47 -16.42
C ASP A 337 4.44 21.99 -15.01
N ILE A 338 5.52 21.48 -14.41
CA ILE A 338 5.93 21.82 -13.04
C ILE A 338 7.02 22.88 -13.09
N ALA A 339 6.66 24.11 -12.71
CA ALA A 339 7.61 25.21 -12.59
C ALA A 339 8.60 24.99 -11.44
N ALA A 340 9.83 25.46 -11.61
CA ALA A 340 10.87 25.39 -10.58
C ALA A 340 10.42 26.04 -9.26
N ALA A 341 10.64 25.36 -8.15
CA ALA A 341 10.22 25.76 -6.81
C ALA A 341 11.26 25.36 -5.75
N GLU A 342 11.03 25.75 -4.51
CA GLU A 342 11.90 25.38 -3.40
C GLU A 342 11.68 23.93 -2.96
N GLN A 343 12.75 23.24 -2.57
CA GLN A 343 12.61 21.97 -1.88
C GLN A 343 12.11 22.25 -0.46
N ARG A 344 11.09 21.48 -0.04
CA ARG A 344 10.56 21.57 1.32
C ARG A 344 11.58 21.09 2.36
N THR A 345 11.67 21.75 3.50
CA THR A 345 12.45 21.25 4.66
C THR A 345 11.84 19.94 5.16
N HIS A 346 12.67 18.92 5.38
CA HIS A 346 12.23 17.59 5.75
C HIS A 346 13.24 16.88 6.67
N ASP A 347 12.81 15.76 7.25
CA ASP A 347 13.68 14.78 7.91
C ASP A 347 13.59 13.41 7.20
N TYR A 348 14.05 12.34 7.85
CA TYR A 348 14.08 10.99 7.27
C TYR A 348 12.70 10.33 7.13
N ARG A 349 11.62 10.93 7.66
CA ARG A 349 10.26 10.36 7.58
C ARG A 349 9.53 10.74 6.29
N TYR A 350 10.00 11.76 5.57
CA TYR A 350 9.36 12.30 4.37
C TYR A 350 10.39 12.84 3.39
N PHE A 351 10.29 12.44 2.13
CA PHE A 351 11.23 12.81 1.06
C PHE A 351 10.50 13.68 0.02
N PRO A 352 10.59 15.02 0.11
CA PRO A 352 9.91 15.92 -0.80
C PRO A 352 10.48 15.88 -2.21
N LEU A 353 9.72 16.48 -3.14
CA LEU A 353 10.22 16.78 -4.46
C LEU A 353 11.40 17.75 -4.38
N ASP A 354 12.41 17.46 -5.19
CA ASP A 354 13.50 18.36 -5.48
C ASP A 354 13.63 18.56 -7.00
N ARG A 355 14.55 19.45 -7.40
CA ARG A 355 14.79 19.73 -8.81
C ARG A 355 15.20 18.49 -9.61
N THR A 356 16.00 17.60 -9.01
CA THR A 356 16.51 16.41 -9.67
C THR A 356 15.38 15.42 -9.97
N ILE A 357 14.44 15.24 -9.04
CA ILE A 357 13.24 14.41 -9.25
C ILE A 357 12.43 14.96 -10.41
N ILE A 358 12.19 16.27 -10.46
CA ILE A 358 11.42 16.89 -11.57
C ILE A 358 12.14 16.71 -12.91
N GLU A 359 13.47 16.84 -12.97
CA GLU A 359 14.24 16.70 -14.21
C GLU A 359 14.31 15.26 -14.74
N HIS A 360 14.14 14.25 -13.88
CA HIS A 360 14.40 12.85 -14.22
C HIS A 360 13.19 11.90 -14.13
N ALA A 361 12.07 12.31 -13.52
CA ALA A 361 10.83 11.54 -13.53
C ALA A 361 10.05 11.76 -14.85
N ASP A 362 9.25 10.76 -15.24
CA ASP A 362 8.36 10.90 -16.42
C ASP A 362 7.08 11.68 -16.07
N ALA A 363 6.59 11.49 -14.84
CA ALA A 363 5.45 12.23 -14.31
C ALA A 363 5.52 12.30 -12.77
N ILE A 364 4.68 13.14 -12.18
CA ILE A 364 4.48 13.24 -10.74
C ILE A 364 3.04 12.86 -10.39
N LEU A 365 2.86 11.95 -9.44
CA LEU A 365 1.59 11.77 -8.74
C LEU A 365 1.61 12.66 -7.48
N HIS A 366 0.86 13.74 -7.50
CA HIS A 366 0.72 14.61 -6.34
C HIS A 366 -0.61 14.35 -5.60
N ILE A 367 -0.51 14.09 -4.30
CA ILE A 367 -1.63 13.95 -3.37
C ILE A 367 -1.60 15.16 -2.41
N PRO A 368 -2.59 16.08 -2.47
CA PRO A 368 -2.59 17.26 -1.61
C PRO A 368 -2.69 16.93 -0.11
N THR A 369 -3.53 15.95 0.24
CA THR A 369 -3.67 15.48 1.61
C THR A 369 -4.08 14.01 1.63
N GLY A 370 -3.54 13.25 2.58
CA GLY A 370 -4.15 11.98 3.01
C GLY A 370 -5.57 12.19 3.52
N VAL A 371 -6.36 11.11 3.54
CA VAL A 371 -7.73 11.11 4.09
C VAL A 371 -7.79 10.18 5.28
N ASP A 372 -8.09 10.75 6.45
CA ASP A 372 -8.39 10.02 7.66
C ASP A 372 -9.72 10.50 8.26
N ALA A 373 -10.12 9.87 9.37
CA ALA A 373 -11.33 10.23 10.10
C ALA A 373 -11.35 11.72 10.53
N ALA A 374 -10.20 12.31 10.85
CA ALA A 374 -10.10 13.72 11.28
C ALA A 374 -10.33 14.68 10.11
N VAL A 375 -9.69 14.43 8.96
CA VAL A 375 -9.89 15.21 7.74
C VAL A 375 -11.36 15.23 7.33
N LEU A 376 -12.05 14.09 7.39
CA LEU A 376 -13.48 14.03 7.10
C LEU A 376 -14.32 14.73 8.15
N ALA A 377 -14.00 14.59 9.44
CA ALA A 377 -14.71 15.28 10.51
C ALA A 377 -14.64 16.80 10.35
N GLU A 378 -13.45 17.34 10.05
CA GLU A 378 -13.26 18.78 9.78
C GLU A 378 -14.11 19.25 8.58
N ARG A 379 -14.16 18.45 7.51
CA ARG A 379 -15.02 18.73 6.34
C ARG A 379 -16.50 18.79 6.71
N ILE A 380 -16.97 17.85 7.53
CA ILE A 380 -18.38 17.78 7.93
C ILE A 380 -18.75 18.95 8.87
N VAL A 381 -17.87 19.30 9.82
CA VAL A 381 -18.06 20.42 10.75
C VAL A 381 -18.03 21.77 10.05
N ALA A 382 -17.35 21.89 8.91
CA ALA A 382 -17.35 23.11 8.11
C ALA A 382 -18.72 23.42 7.45
N LEU A 383 -19.66 22.47 7.43
CA LEU A 383 -21.02 22.71 6.94
C LEU A 383 -21.84 23.57 7.92
N PRO A 384 -22.80 24.38 7.43
CA PRO A 384 -23.58 25.27 8.28
C PRO A 384 -24.37 24.54 9.38
N ASP A 385 -24.42 25.11 10.58
CA ASP A 385 -25.19 24.61 11.72
C ASP A 385 -24.86 23.16 12.15
N VAL A 386 -23.67 22.65 11.82
CA VAL A 386 -23.26 21.29 12.21
C VAL A 386 -22.63 21.27 13.61
N GLU A 387 -23.14 20.38 14.46
CA GLU A 387 -22.51 20.02 15.73
C GLU A 387 -21.95 18.59 15.65
N GLN A 388 -20.71 18.42 16.11
CA GLN A 388 -20.08 17.12 16.31
C GLN A 388 -20.25 16.66 17.76
N VAL A 389 -20.58 15.38 17.93
CA VAL A 389 -20.51 14.67 19.20
C VAL A 389 -19.54 13.49 19.02
N VAL A 390 -18.50 13.45 19.84
CA VAL A 390 -17.64 12.27 19.97
C VAL A 390 -18.21 11.42 21.09
N ALA A 391 -18.61 10.19 20.80
CA ALA A 391 -19.17 9.29 21.80
C ALA A 391 -18.12 8.96 22.87
N SER A 392 -18.54 9.04 24.13
CA SER A 392 -17.66 8.83 25.27
C SER A 392 -18.45 8.39 26.51
N GLU A 393 -17.75 7.97 27.56
CA GLU A 393 -18.38 7.65 28.84
C GLU A 393 -19.09 8.87 29.42
N GLU A 394 -18.46 10.05 29.35
CA GLU A 394 -18.94 11.28 29.98
C GLU A 394 -20.27 11.78 29.42
N ASN A 395 -20.54 11.50 28.15
CA ASN A 395 -21.83 11.84 27.52
C ASN A 395 -22.86 10.70 27.55
N GLY A 396 -22.54 9.59 28.22
CA GLY A 396 -23.44 8.46 28.41
C GLY A 396 -23.64 7.60 27.15
N SER A 397 -22.71 7.68 26.18
CA SER A 397 -22.77 6.83 24.99
C SER A 397 -22.43 5.38 25.34
N PRO A 398 -23.00 4.39 24.62
CA PRO A 398 -22.61 2.98 24.77
C PRO A 398 -21.10 2.79 24.55
N GLU A 399 -20.48 1.94 25.36
CA GLU A 399 -19.04 1.66 25.29
C GLU A 399 -18.59 1.22 23.89
N ALA A 400 -19.42 0.42 23.20
CA ALA A 400 -19.18 -0.04 21.84
C ALA A 400 -19.08 1.08 20.79
N ALA A 401 -19.48 2.32 21.12
CA ALA A 401 -19.42 3.47 20.23
C ALA A 401 -18.37 4.51 20.66
N TRP A 402 -17.60 4.28 21.72
CA TRP A 402 -16.65 5.29 22.20
C TRP A 402 -15.59 5.62 21.14
N GLY A 403 -15.34 6.92 20.96
CA GLY A 403 -14.47 7.44 19.90
C GLY A 403 -15.19 7.75 18.58
N ASP A 404 -16.34 7.12 18.32
CA ASP A 404 -17.14 7.37 17.12
C ASP A 404 -17.67 8.80 17.10
N ARG A 405 -17.81 9.34 15.88
CA ARG A 405 -18.17 10.75 15.65
C ARG A 405 -19.52 10.82 15.00
N PHE A 406 -20.42 11.59 15.60
CA PHE A 406 -21.80 11.77 15.17
C PHE A 406 -22.02 13.25 14.82
N PHE A 407 -22.62 13.50 13.66
CA PHE A 407 -22.81 14.85 13.15
C PHE A 407 -24.31 15.17 13.01
N PHE A 408 -24.72 16.29 13.61
CA PHE A 408 -26.12 16.72 13.70
C PHE A 408 -26.28 18.14 13.14
N VAL A 409 -27.50 18.50 12.73
CA VAL A 409 -27.84 19.89 12.38
C VAL A 409 -28.64 20.53 13.51
N GLY A 410 -28.03 21.52 14.16
CA GLY A 410 -28.57 22.21 15.34
C GLY A 410 -28.62 21.34 16.61
N PRO A 411 -29.24 21.87 17.69
CA PRO A 411 -29.17 21.25 19.02
C PRO A 411 -30.06 20.00 19.18
N ASP A 412 -30.95 19.71 18.21
CA ASP A 412 -31.80 18.51 18.24
C ASP A 412 -30.98 17.29 17.79
N ARG A 413 -30.38 16.60 18.76
CA ARG A 413 -29.51 15.42 18.56
C ARG A 413 -30.27 14.12 18.30
N ARG A 414 -31.47 14.20 17.72
CA ARG A 414 -32.34 13.04 17.50
C ARG A 414 -31.81 12.02 16.51
N GLN A 415 -31.21 12.48 15.41
CA GLN A 415 -30.70 11.59 14.37
C GLN A 415 -29.51 12.24 13.65
N PRO A 416 -28.32 11.61 13.69
CA PRO A 416 -27.18 12.11 12.94
C PRO A 416 -27.44 11.99 11.44
N PHE A 417 -26.92 12.93 10.66
CA PHE A 417 -26.99 12.84 9.20
C PHE A 417 -25.72 12.23 8.60
N ALA A 418 -24.63 12.26 9.36
CA ALA A 418 -23.39 11.57 9.06
C ALA A 418 -22.80 10.98 10.35
N THR A 419 -22.08 9.87 10.21
CA THR A 419 -21.22 9.34 11.29
C THR A 419 -19.88 8.89 10.73
N ILE A 420 -18.84 8.92 11.56
CA ILE A 420 -17.57 8.25 11.30
C ILE A 420 -17.37 7.27 12.44
N VAL A 421 -17.29 5.98 12.10
CA VAL A 421 -17.15 4.89 13.07
C VAL A 421 -15.86 4.12 12.83
N GLU A 422 -15.18 3.74 13.90
CA GLU A 422 -13.84 3.13 13.86
C GLU A 422 -13.83 1.67 14.34
N HIS A 423 -14.97 1.15 14.80
CA HIS A 423 -15.11 -0.21 15.33
C HIS A 423 -16.38 -0.89 14.83
N ASP A 424 -16.39 -2.23 14.82
CA ASP A 424 -17.60 -2.99 14.55
C ASP A 424 -18.47 -3.07 15.82
N VAL A 425 -19.78 -3.01 15.64
CA VAL A 425 -20.74 -3.28 16.71
C VAL A 425 -21.23 -4.73 16.60
N PRO A 426 -20.97 -5.59 17.62
CA PRO A 426 -21.36 -7.00 17.58
C PRO A 426 -22.86 -7.20 17.31
N GLY A 427 -23.19 -8.09 16.37
CA GLY A 427 -24.55 -8.38 15.93
C GLY A 427 -25.19 -7.31 15.03
N PHE A 428 -24.44 -6.28 14.62
CA PHE A 428 -24.98 -5.15 13.86
C PHE A 428 -24.27 -4.94 12.53
N ASP A 429 -22.95 -4.70 12.54
CA ASP A 429 -22.23 -4.32 11.33
C ASP A 429 -20.84 -4.94 11.14
N GLU A 430 -20.56 -6.06 11.81
CA GLU A 430 -19.33 -6.87 11.70
C GLU A 430 -18.96 -7.27 10.25
N ALA A 431 -19.92 -7.21 9.33
CA ALA A 431 -19.67 -7.42 7.90
C ALA A 431 -18.74 -6.35 7.29
N ALA A 432 -18.60 -5.17 7.91
CA ALA A 432 -17.70 -4.11 7.47
C ALA A 432 -16.24 -4.34 7.89
N GLN A 433 -16.02 -5.18 8.91
CA GLN A 433 -14.70 -5.53 9.43
C GLN A 433 -13.89 -4.29 9.80
N LEU A 434 -14.45 -3.39 10.60
CA LEU A 434 -13.80 -2.14 11.00
C LEU A 434 -12.76 -2.34 12.10
N ASP A 435 -12.81 -3.44 12.88
CA ASP A 435 -11.85 -3.75 13.96
C ASP A 435 -10.40 -4.03 13.47
N ARG A 436 -10.10 -3.74 12.20
CA ARG A 436 -8.75 -3.74 11.64
C ARG A 436 -8.05 -2.41 12.00
N PRO A 437 -6.75 -2.43 12.35
CA PRO A 437 -6.01 -1.22 12.65
C PRO A 437 -6.11 -0.15 11.55
N GLY A 438 -6.52 1.06 11.95
CA GLY A 438 -6.59 2.23 11.06
C GLY A 438 -7.74 2.22 10.06
N VAL A 439 -8.70 1.28 10.16
CA VAL A 439 -9.89 1.24 9.31
C VAL A 439 -11.03 2.01 9.97
N PHE A 440 -11.74 2.80 9.17
CA PHE A 440 -12.95 3.50 9.61
C PHE A 440 -13.98 3.55 8.49
N ARG A 441 -15.24 3.84 8.83
CA ARG A 441 -16.34 4.00 7.86
C ARG A 441 -17.02 5.35 8.01
N LEU A 442 -17.15 6.07 6.90
CA LEU A 442 -18.03 7.23 6.78
C LEU A 442 -19.43 6.75 6.43
N ASN A 443 -20.44 7.16 7.20
CA ASN A 443 -21.85 6.86 6.98
C ASN A 443 -22.65 8.13 6.68
N LEU A 444 -23.61 8.06 5.77
CA LEU A 444 -24.40 9.20 5.30
C LEU A 444 -25.88 8.86 5.13
N ASP A 445 -26.78 9.75 5.60
CA ASP A 445 -28.23 9.68 5.34
C ASP A 445 -28.57 10.22 3.95
N LEU A 446 -28.52 9.34 2.95
CA LEU A 446 -28.88 9.69 1.57
C LEU A 446 -30.39 9.85 1.40
N GLY A 447 -31.15 9.14 2.23
CA GLY A 447 -32.60 9.02 2.08
C GLY A 447 -33.02 8.23 0.86
N ARG A 448 -34.34 8.03 0.74
CA ARG A 448 -34.91 7.12 -0.27
C ARG A 448 -34.51 7.45 -1.71
N ALA A 449 -34.65 8.71 -2.13
CA ALA A 449 -34.49 9.07 -3.54
C ALA A 449 -33.04 8.89 -4.01
N GLU A 450 -32.08 9.37 -3.23
CA GLU A 450 -30.66 9.24 -3.58
C GLU A 450 -30.18 7.79 -3.41
N PHE A 451 -30.61 7.09 -2.36
CA PHE A 451 -30.31 5.66 -2.20
C PHE A 451 -30.77 4.84 -3.42
N GLU A 452 -32.02 5.03 -3.85
CA GLU A 452 -32.59 4.31 -5.01
C GLU A 452 -31.87 4.68 -6.31
N ARG A 453 -31.47 5.94 -6.47
CA ARG A 453 -30.64 6.40 -7.61
C ARG A 453 -29.27 5.72 -7.65
N ARG A 454 -28.65 5.49 -6.49
CA ARG A 454 -27.29 4.92 -6.38
C ARG A 454 -27.26 3.41 -6.53
N PHE A 455 -28.21 2.72 -5.91
CA PHE A 455 -28.18 1.26 -5.83
C PHE A 455 -29.19 0.56 -6.75
N GLY A 456 -30.09 1.31 -7.40
CA GLY A 456 -31.07 0.74 -8.34
C GLY A 456 -32.28 0.06 -7.69
N PHE A 457 -32.37 0.06 -6.35
CA PHE A 457 -33.50 -0.46 -5.58
C PHE A 457 -33.83 0.45 -4.39
N PRO A 458 -35.09 0.50 -3.92
CA PRO A 458 -35.45 1.31 -2.77
C PRO A 458 -34.90 0.73 -1.46
N PRO A 459 -34.62 1.56 -0.42
CA PRO A 459 -34.13 1.10 0.89
C PRO A 459 -34.85 -0.13 1.47
N LYS A 460 -36.18 -0.20 1.31
CA LYS A 460 -37.00 -1.29 1.86
C LYS A 460 -36.69 -2.66 1.25
N ALA A 461 -36.12 -2.71 0.05
CA ALA A 461 -35.74 -3.94 -0.64
C ALA A 461 -34.31 -4.40 -0.30
N PHE A 462 -33.58 -3.68 0.57
CA PHE A 462 -32.17 -3.96 0.84
C PHE A 462 -31.86 -5.40 1.25
N GLU A 463 -32.68 -6.05 2.07
CA GLU A 463 -32.41 -7.43 2.52
C GLU A 463 -32.37 -8.43 1.34
N GLU A 464 -33.13 -8.18 0.26
CA GLU A 464 -33.10 -9.01 -0.95
C GLU A 464 -31.79 -8.83 -1.73
N HIS A 465 -31.20 -7.63 -1.68
CA HIS A 465 -29.99 -7.24 -2.40
C HIS A 465 -28.72 -7.30 -1.54
N ARG A 466 -28.82 -7.57 -0.23
CA ARG A 466 -27.69 -7.50 0.72
C ARG A 466 -26.49 -8.32 0.27
N HIS A 467 -26.74 -9.47 -0.34
CA HIS A 467 -25.73 -10.41 -0.84
C HIS A 467 -24.89 -9.90 -2.01
N GLU A 468 -25.30 -8.80 -2.65
CA GLU A 468 -24.60 -8.19 -3.78
C GLU A 468 -23.42 -7.30 -3.34
N PHE A 469 -23.30 -7.00 -2.04
CA PHE A 469 -22.35 -6.02 -1.52
C PHE A 469 -21.30 -6.66 -0.62
N ASP A 470 -20.03 -6.34 -0.89
CA ASP A 470 -18.94 -6.52 0.06
C ASP A 470 -18.81 -5.25 0.93
N PHE A 471 -19.29 -5.34 2.18
CA PHE A 471 -19.30 -4.22 3.11
C PHE A 471 -17.91 -3.84 3.63
N ALA A 472 -16.90 -4.71 3.46
CA ALA A 472 -15.53 -4.46 3.90
C ALA A 472 -14.65 -3.87 2.77
N ARG A 473 -15.19 -3.75 1.56
CA ARG A 473 -14.49 -3.21 0.38
C ARG A 473 -14.14 -1.74 0.61
N LEU A 474 -12.88 -1.41 0.39
CA LEU A 474 -12.39 -0.05 0.58
C LEU A 474 -12.82 0.84 -0.58
N ASP A 475 -12.93 2.14 -0.30
CA ASP A 475 -13.10 3.19 -1.30
C ASP A 475 -14.30 2.94 -2.24
N THR A 476 -15.37 2.33 -1.71
CA THR A 476 -16.58 1.99 -2.47
C THR A 476 -17.81 2.42 -1.68
N LEU A 477 -18.73 3.13 -2.34
CA LEU A 477 -20.03 3.46 -1.75
C LEU A 477 -20.92 2.21 -1.76
N VAL A 478 -21.30 1.75 -0.58
CA VAL A 478 -22.21 0.61 -0.38
C VAL A 478 -23.40 1.01 0.51
N PRO A 479 -24.54 0.31 0.44
CA PRO A 479 -25.59 0.48 1.44
C PRO A 479 -25.04 0.22 2.85
N HIS A 480 -25.52 0.94 3.86
CA HIS A 480 -25.06 0.71 5.23
C HIS A 480 -25.54 -0.67 5.72
N PRO A 481 -24.67 -1.53 6.30
CA PRO A 481 -25.03 -2.90 6.69
C PRO A 481 -26.21 -2.97 7.67
N GLY A 482 -26.28 -2.10 8.68
CA GLY A 482 -27.42 -2.04 9.60
C GLY A 482 -28.54 -1.02 9.26
N TYR A 483 -28.24 0.11 8.59
CA TYR A 483 -29.17 1.22 8.39
C TYR A 483 -29.61 1.46 6.94
N ALA A 484 -29.27 0.58 5.99
CA ALA A 484 -29.67 0.73 4.59
C ALA A 484 -31.18 0.85 4.39
N GLN A 485 -32.00 0.12 5.17
CA GLN A 485 -33.47 0.23 5.10
C GLN A 485 -34.00 1.63 5.48
N HIS A 486 -33.19 2.43 6.20
CA HIS A 486 -33.48 3.82 6.52
C HIS A 486 -32.90 4.81 5.49
N GLY A 487 -32.25 4.32 4.44
CA GLY A 487 -31.63 5.12 3.38
C GLY A 487 -30.21 5.56 3.68
N PHE A 488 -29.49 4.87 4.58
CA PHE A 488 -28.08 5.13 4.84
C PHE A 488 -27.17 4.36 3.88
N ALA A 489 -26.06 4.99 3.51
CA ALA A 489 -24.94 4.38 2.82
C ALA A 489 -23.65 4.59 3.62
N GLY A 490 -22.62 3.80 3.31
CA GLY A 490 -21.31 3.92 3.93
C GLY A 490 -20.18 3.74 2.92
N ILE A 491 -19.00 4.28 3.28
CA ILE A 491 -17.74 4.10 2.56
C ILE A 491 -16.68 3.73 3.59
N VAL A 492 -16.05 2.57 3.45
CA VAL A 492 -14.92 2.14 4.29
C VAL A 492 -13.64 2.74 3.72
N MET A 493 -12.85 3.42 4.55
CA MET A 493 -11.59 4.07 4.16
C MET A 493 -11.71 4.88 2.86
N PRO A 494 -12.55 5.92 2.77
CA PRO A 494 -12.59 6.77 1.59
C PRO A 494 -11.21 7.37 1.29
N GLY A 495 -10.75 7.20 0.06
CA GLY A 495 -9.52 7.80 -0.45
C GLY A 495 -9.74 9.23 -0.96
N PRO A 496 -8.65 9.97 -1.24
CA PRO A 496 -8.74 11.37 -1.68
C PRO A 496 -9.45 11.57 -3.03
N GLN A 497 -9.50 10.54 -3.89
CA GLN A 497 -10.24 10.56 -5.15
C GLN A 497 -11.76 10.63 -4.98
N LEU A 498 -12.30 10.12 -3.87
CA LEU A 498 -13.75 10.15 -3.59
C LEU A 498 -14.22 11.45 -2.96
N LEU A 499 -13.30 12.34 -2.56
CA LEU A 499 -13.68 13.58 -1.86
C LEU A 499 -14.75 14.42 -2.59
N PRO A 500 -14.70 14.63 -3.93
CA PRO A 500 -15.76 15.36 -4.63
C PRO A 500 -17.13 14.67 -4.54
N GLU A 501 -17.14 13.34 -4.62
CA GLU A 501 -18.37 12.57 -4.50
C GLU A 501 -18.90 12.64 -3.06
N ILE A 502 -18.01 12.51 -2.07
CA ILE A 502 -18.34 12.65 -0.65
C ILE A 502 -18.92 14.04 -0.36
N ASP A 503 -18.32 15.11 -0.89
CA ASP A 503 -18.83 16.48 -0.73
C ASP A 503 -20.26 16.60 -1.29
N GLY A 504 -20.54 15.97 -2.44
CA GLY A 504 -21.89 15.90 -3.03
C GLY A 504 -22.89 15.10 -2.18
N LEU A 505 -22.48 13.95 -1.65
CA LEU A 505 -23.30 13.12 -0.77
C LEU A 505 -23.55 13.80 0.58
N LEU A 506 -22.55 14.50 1.12
CA LEU A 506 -22.66 15.31 2.33
C LEU A 506 -23.65 16.45 2.15
N ALA A 507 -23.62 17.16 1.02
CA ALA A 507 -24.60 18.21 0.74
C ALA A 507 -26.05 17.67 0.73
N ILE A 508 -26.27 16.46 0.20
CA ILE A 508 -27.57 15.78 0.23
C ILE A 508 -27.96 15.44 1.67
N ALA A 509 -27.08 14.76 2.41
CA ALA A 509 -27.37 14.32 3.77
C ALA A 509 -27.61 15.51 4.72
N HIS A 510 -26.79 16.56 4.61
CA HIS A 510 -26.92 17.81 5.35
C HIS A 510 -28.22 18.55 5.03
N GLY A 511 -28.53 18.75 3.74
CA GLY A 511 -29.78 19.41 3.33
C GLY A 511 -31.02 18.69 3.85
N ARG A 512 -31.00 17.35 3.85
CA ARG A 512 -32.07 16.53 4.44
C ARG A 512 -32.22 16.73 5.95
N ALA A 513 -31.11 16.92 6.65
CA ALA A 513 -31.11 17.16 8.10
C ALA A 513 -31.64 18.55 8.45
N VAL A 514 -31.26 19.58 7.68
CA VAL A 514 -31.83 20.94 7.77
C VAL A 514 -33.35 20.88 7.58
N ASP A 515 -33.79 20.23 6.50
CA ASP A 515 -35.20 20.00 6.18
C ASP A 515 -35.98 19.32 7.32
N ARG A 516 -35.38 18.32 7.98
CA ARG A 516 -35.99 17.65 9.15
C ARG A 516 -36.15 18.63 10.31
N ARG A 517 -35.11 19.39 10.64
CA ARG A 517 -35.12 20.39 11.71
C ARG A 517 -36.18 21.46 11.45
N GLU A 518 -36.26 21.99 10.24
CA GLU A 518 -37.28 22.98 9.87
C GLU A 518 -38.70 22.42 10.01
N ARG A 519 -38.94 21.19 9.54
CA ARG A 519 -40.26 20.55 9.70
C ARG A 519 -40.61 20.33 11.17
N ALA A 520 -39.64 19.94 12.00
CA ALA A 520 -39.84 19.77 13.44
C ALA A 520 -40.18 21.11 14.12
N ALA A 521 -39.45 22.19 13.78
CA ALA A 521 -39.71 23.52 14.30
C ALA A 521 -41.11 24.03 13.91
N ARG A 522 -41.52 23.86 12.64
CA ARG A 522 -42.87 24.25 12.17
C ARG A 522 -43.99 23.51 12.93
N ARG A 523 -43.79 22.21 13.22
CA ARG A 523 -44.74 21.41 14.00
C ARG A 523 -44.83 21.87 15.46
N ALA A 524 -43.71 22.24 16.07
CA ALA A 524 -43.69 22.75 17.45
C ALA A 524 -44.38 24.12 17.59
N THR A 525 -44.45 24.91 16.50
CA THR A 525 -45.11 26.24 16.48
C THR A 525 -46.58 26.23 16.08
N GLN A 526 -47.15 25.08 15.67
CA GLN A 526 -48.59 24.96 15.39
C GLN A 526 -49.34 24.62 16.69
N PRO A 527 -50.34 25.41 17.13
CA PRO A 527 -51.16 25.05 18.28
C PRO A 527 -51.99 23.79 17.97
N GLU A 528 -52.14 22.90 18.95
CA GLU A 528 -53.01 21.72 18.82
C GLU A 528 -54.43 22.15 18.42
N PRO A 529 -55.09 21.43 17.49
CA PRO A 529 -56.49 21.71 17.19
C PRO A 529 -57.32 21.41 18.44
N GLU A 530 -58.02 22.41 18.97
CA GLU A 530 -59.02 22.23 20.03
C GLU A 530 -60.03 21.16 19.58
N ALA A 531 -60.15 20.11 20.39
CA ALA A 531 -60.99 18.94 20.15
C ALA A 531 -62.49 19.21 20.31
#